data_AF-A0A6M9PCK2-F1
#
_entry.id   AF-A0A6M9PCK2-F1
#
_cell.length_a   1.000
_cell.length_b   1.000
_cell.length_c   1.000
_cell.angle_alpha   90.00
_cell.angle_beta   90.00
_cell.angle_gamma   90.00
#
_symmetry.space_group_name_H-M   'P 1'
#
loop_
_entity.id
_entity.type
_entity.pdbx_description
1 polymer ?
#
loop_
_entity_poly.entity_id
_entity_poly.type
_entity_poly.pdbx_seq_one_letter_code
_entity_poly.pdbx_strand_id
1 'polypeptide(L)'
;MEYWNLYGEMALRLFLALVAGTVLGLNRWMHHKSAGIRTHCLVAIGSATAVLSIGHLGATDVQALSRVLQGLITGLGFLGAGVIIRERSSQRVHGLTTSASIWSCALIAAAFGAGELALGGLAFLAILITLIIGGPLERLIGRLTGVKRSSEISSGPD
;
A
#
# COMPACT_ATOMS: atom_id res chain seq x y z
N MET A 1 -31.50 17.71 5.28
CA MET A 1 -30.48 17.45 6.32
C MET A 1 -29.72 16.16 6.07
N GLU A 2 -30.36 15.11 5.55
CA GLU A 2 -29.73 13.82 5.19
C GLU A 2 -28.52 13.92 4.23
N TYR A 3 -28.59 14.77 3.21
CA TYR A 3 -27.49 14.96 2.25
C TYR A 3 -26.20 15.51 2.88
N TRP A 4 -26.31 16.39 3.88
CA TRP A 4 -25.12 16.93 4.56
C TRP A 4 -24.36 15.86 5.35
N ASN A 5 -25.09 14.90 5.94
CA ASN A 5 -24.48 13.76 6.62
C ASN A 5 -23.77 12.83 5.63
N LEU A 6 -24.36 12.62 4.44
CA LEU A 6 -23.78 11.80 3.39
C LEU A 6 -22.45 12.36 2.87
N TYR A 7 -22.41 13.65 2.51
CA TYR A 7 -21.17 14.28 2.03
C TYR A 7 -20.09 14.35 3.11
N GLY A 8 -20.48 14.56 4.37
CA GLY A 8 -19.56 14.54 5.51
C GLY A 8 -18.90 13.17 5.70
N GLU A 9 -19.66 12.09 5.58
CA GLU A 9 -19.15 10.73 5.67
C GLU A 9 -18.21 10.38 4.50
N MET A 10 -18.56 10.77 3.28
CA MET A 10 -17.68 10.63 2.11
C MET A 10 -16.36 11.37 2.30
N ALA A 11 -16.43 12.63 2.75
CA ALA A 11 -15.25 13.45 3.00
C ALA A 11 -14.36 12.83 4.08
N LEU A 12 -14.95 12.31 5.17
CA LEU A 12 -14.21 11.63 6.23
C LEU A 12 -13.50 10.38 5.72
N ARG A 13 -14.18 9.50 4.97
CA ARG A 13 -13.61 8.27 4.43
C ARG A 13 -12.45 8.56 3.45
N LEU A 14 -12.62 9.55 2.57
CA LEU A 14 -11.57 10.00 1.67
C LEU A 14 -10.39 10.65 2.42
N PHE A 15 -10.68 11.40 3.48
CA PHE A 15 -9.65 12.00 4.33
C PHE A 15 -8.83 10.92 5.05
N LEU A 16 -9.47 9.90 5.62
CA LEU A 16 -8.77 8.77 6.24
C LEU A 16 -7.90 8.01 5.25
N ALA A 17 -8.39 7.79 4.02
CA ALA A 17 -7.60 7.21 2.94
C ALA A 17 -6.38 8.07 2.58
N LEU A 18 -6.57 9.39 2.44
CA LEU A 18 -5.48 10.34 2.19
C LEU A 18 -4.43 10.30 3.31
N VAL A 19 -4.86 10.30 4.57
CA VAL A 19 -3.96 10.23 5.74
C VAL A 19 -3.15 8.94 5.73
N ALA A 20 -3.80 7.79 5.53
CA ALA A 20 -3.10 6.51 5.46
C ALA A 20 -2.08 6.47 4.31
N GLY A 21 -2.48 6.93 3.12
CA GLY A 21 -1.57 7.05 1.97
C GLY A 21 -0.40 8.00 2.23
N THR A 22 -0.66 9.12 2.90
CA THR A 22 0.38 10.09 3.26
C THR A 22 1.40 9.48 4.22
N VAL A 23 0.95 8.80 5.29
CA VAL A 23 1.83 8.22 6.30
C VAL A 23 2.67 7.07 5.72
N LEU A 24 2.05 6.16 4.97
CA LEU A 24 2.78 5.07 4.31
C LEU A 24 3.79 5.61 3.29
N GLY A 25 3.35 6.58 2.48
CA GLY A 25 4.21 7.22 1.49
C GLY A 25 5.34 8.06 2.11
N LEU A 26 5.13 8.64 3.29
CA LEU A 26 6.15 9.37 4.04
C LEU A 26 7.26 8.41 4.48
N ASN A 27 6.88 7.24 5.02
CA ASN A 27 7.86 6.20 5.35
C ASN A 27 8.70 5.82 4.11
N ARG A 28 8.08 5.73 2.93
CA ARG A 28 8.83 5.40 1.70
C ARG A 28 9.76 6.51 1.24
N TRP A 29 9.28 7.75 1.27
CA TRP A 29 10.05 8.93 0.89
C TRP A 29 11.27 9.12 1.80
N MET A 30 11.12 8.97 3.12
CA MET A 30 12.22 9.07 4.08
C MET A 30 13.32 8.01 3.88
N HIS A 31 13.01 6.86 3.28
CA HIS A 31 14.01 5.84 2.94
C HIS A 31 14.42 5.85 1.46
N HIS A 32 14.21 6.98 0.78
CA HIS A 32 14.59 7.21 -0.62
C HIS A 32 14.12 6.10 -1.57
N LYS A 33 12.89 5.62 -1.38
CA LYS A 33 12.29 4.58 -2.23
C LYS A 33 11.63 5.18 -3.48
N SER A 34 11.46 4.33 -4.50
CA SER A 34 10.98 4.71 -5.84
C SER A 34 9.56 5.29 -5.90
N ALA A 35 8.69 4.99 -4.91
CA ALA A 35 7.38 5.60 -4.79
C ALA A 35 7.23 6.27 -3.43
N GLY A 36 6.93 7.57 -3.44
CA GLY A 36 6.82 8.40 -2.24
C GLY A 36 5.38 8.78 -1.88
N ILE A 37 5.25 9.91 -1.18
CA ILE A 37 3.97 10.44 -0.67
C ILE A 37 2.92 10.61 -1.77
N ARG A 38 3.25 11.30 -2.87
CA ARG A 38 2.31 11.58 -3.96
C ARG A 38 1.70 10.31 -4.55
N THR A 39 2.52 9.30 -4.81
CA THR A 39 2.07 8.02 -5.37
C THR A 39 1.10 7.31 -4.42
N HIS A 40 1.44 7.22 -3.13
CA HIS A 40 0.57 6.55 -2.16
C HIS A 40 -0.75 7.31 -1.93
N CYS A 41 -0.72 8.66 -1.95
CA CYS A 41 -1.94 9.47 -1.84
C CYS A 41 -2.87 9.25 -3.04
N LEU A 42 -2.35 9.29 -4.27
CA LEU A 42 -3.16 9.08 -5.48
C LEU A 42 -3.77 7.68 -5.51
N VAL A 43 -3.00 6.66 -5.14
CA VAL A 43 -3.49 5.28 -5.06
C VAL A 43 -4.56 5.15 -3.98
N ALA A 44 -4.33 5.70 -2.79
CA ALA A 44 -5.30 5.63 -1.69
C ALA A 44 -6.62 6.33 -2.05
N ILE A 45 -6.57 7.59 -2.52
CA ILE A 45 -7.77 8.34 -2.91
C ILE A 45 -8.51 7.63 -4.05
N GLY A 46 -7.78 7.14 -5.06
CA GLY A 46 -8.37 6.41 -6.19
C GLY A 46 -9.10 5.14 -5.75
N SER A 47 -8.48 4.33 -4.88
CA SER A 47 -9.09 3.10 -4.37
C SER A 47 -10.31 3.36 -3.48
N ALA A 48 -10.24 4.36 -2.59
CA ALA A 48 -11.39 4.74 -1.77
C ALA A 48 -12.55 5.26 -2.63
N THR A 49 -12.26 6.11 -3.63
CA THR A 49 -13.24 6.64 -4.58
C THR A 49 -13.90 5.51 -5.39
N ALA A 50 -13.12 4.53 -5.86
CA ALA A 50 -13.65 3.40 -6.63
C ALA A 50 -14.69 2.59 -5.84
N VAL A 51 -14.42 2.35 -4.55
CA VAL A 51 -15.35 1.62 -3.68
C VAL A 51 -16.57 2.47 -3.30
N LEU A 52 -16.36 3.75 -2.95
CA LEU A 52 -17.45 4.69 -2.62
C LEU A 52 -18.45 4.85 -3.77
N SER A 53 -17.96 4.85 -5.01
CA SER A 53 -18.79 4.97 -6.21
C SER A 53 -19.83 3.85 -6.32
N ILE A 54 -19.54 2.65 -5.81
CA ILE A 54 -20.48 1.52 -5.85
C ILE A 54 -21.58 1.70 -4.81
N GLY A 55 -21.21 2.05 -3.58
CA GLY A 55 -22.16 2.23 -2.48
C GLY A 55 -23.18 3.33 -2.73
N HIS A 56 -22.79 4.37 -3.47
CA HIS A 56 -23.69 5.47 -3.83
C HIS A 56 -24.67 5.13 -4.96
N LEU A 57 -24.34 4.18 -5.84
CA LEU A 57 -25.24 3.73 -6.91
C LEU A 57 -26.40 2.85 -6.40
N GLY A 58 -26.58 2.73 -5.08
CA GLY A 58 -27.62 1.90 -4.45
C GLY A 58 -27.35 0.39 -4.58
N ALA A 59 -26.18 0.02 -5.11
CA ALA A 59 -25.75 -1.36 -5.23
C ALA A 59 -25.05 -1.77 -3.93
N THR A 60 -25.82 -2.19 -2.93
CA THR A 60 -25.33 -3.08 -1.86
C THR A 60 -25.13 -4.52 -2.39
N ASP A 61 -24.75 -4.64 -3.66
CA ASP A 61 -24.48 -5.90 -4.32
C ASP A 61 -23.04 -6.30 -4.00
N VAL A 62 -22.91 -7.34 -3.17
CA VAL A 62 -21.63 -7.96 -2.83
C VAL A 62 -20.85 -8.35 -4.10
N GLN A 63 -21.55 -8.70 -5.19
CA GLN A 63 -20.90 -9.02 -6.46
C GLN A 63 -20.30 -7.78 -7.13
N ALA A 64 -20.96 -6.61 -7.05
CA ALA A 64 -20.42 -5.37 -7.58
C ALA A 64 -19.15 -4.94 -6.83
N LEU A 65 -19.15 -5.03 -5.50
CA LEU A 65 -17.97 -4.78 -4.69
C LEU A 65 -16.84 -5.76 -5.03
N SER A 66 -17.15 -7.05 -5.17
CA SER A 66 -16.18 -8.08 -5.56
C SER A 66 -15.54 -7.78 -6.92
N ARG A 67 -16.33 -7.37 -7.92
CA ARG A 67 -15.82 -6.99 -9.26
C ARG A 67 -14.88 -5.78 -9.20
N VAL A 68 -15.22 -4.76 -8.42
CA VAL A 68 -14.33 -3.59 -8.27
C VAL A 68 -13.05 -3.95 -7.52
N LEU A 69 -13.13 -4.76 -6.46
CA LEU A 69 -11.94 -5.23 -5.75
C LEU A 69 -11.06 -6.08 -6.67
N GLN A 70 -11.64 -6.97 -7.49
CA GLN A 70 -10.90 -7.74 -8.48
C GLN A 70 -10.20 -6.84 -9.50
N GLY A 71 -10.89 -5.82 -10.00
CA GLY A 71 -10.32 -4.81 -10.91
C GLY A 71 -9.19 -4.01 -10.27
N LEU A 72 -9.37 -3.56 -9.01
CA LEU A 72 -8.34 -2.89 -8.22
C LEU A 72 -7.11 -3.78 -8.04
N ILE A 73 -7.27 -5.02 -7.56
CA ILE A 73 -6.16 -5.95 -7.33
C ILE A 73 -5.40 -6.20 -8.62
N THR A 74 -6.10 -6.36 -9.75
CA THR A 74 -5.49 -6.54 -11.07
C THR A 74 -4.70 -5.29 -11.50
N GLY A 75 -5.30 -4.10 -11.39
CA GLY A 75 -4.65 -2.84 -11.76
C GLY A 75 -3.43 -2.50 -10.89
N LEU A 76 -3.51 -2.76 -9.59
CA LEU A 76 -2.40 -2.57 -8.66
C LEU A 76 -1.22 -3.50 -8.95
N GLY A 77 -1.48 -4.69 -9.52
CA GLY A 77 -0.43 -5.58 -10.01
C GLY A 77 0.47 -4.92 -11.06
N PHE A 78 -0.11 -4.15 -11.98
CA PHE A 78 0.65 -3.40 -12.99
C PHE A 78 1.47 -2.27 -12.38
N LEU A 79 0.91 -1.51 -11.43
CA LEU A 79 1.65 -0.47 -10.71
C LEU A 79 2.82 -1.07 -9.91
N GLY A 80 2.59 -2.21 -9.26
CA GLY A 80 3.61 -2.94 -8.53
C GLY A 80 4.75 -3.44 -9.42
N ALA A 81 4.44 -3.98 -10.60
CA ALA A 81 5.43 -4.40 -11.58
C ALA A 81 6.28 -3.21 -12.08
N GLY A 82 5.67 -2.04 -12.29
CA GLY A 82 6.38 -0.82 -12.71
C GLY A 82 7.37 -0.28 -11.67
N VAL A 83 7.22 -0.65 -10.40
CA VAL A 83 8.09 -0.23 -9.28
C VAL A 83 9.24 -1.21 -9.02
N ILE A 84 9.11 -2.46 -9.47
CA ILE A 84 10.10 -3.52 -9.27
C ILE A 84 11.13 -3.46 -10.40
N ILE A 85 12.38 -3.19 -10.05
CA ILE A 85 13.47 -3.04 -11.02
C ILE A 85 14.58 -4.04 -10.71
N ARG A 86 15.04 -4.77 -11.72
CA ARG A 86 16.21 -5.64 -11.64
C ARG A 86 17.43 -4.91 -12.19
N GLU A 87 18.46 -4.78 -11.37
CA GLU A 87 19.74 -4.21 -11.78
C GLU A 87 20.51 -5.24 -12.62
N ARG A 88 20.85 -4.91 -13.87
CA ARG A 88 21.49 -5.85 -14.81
C ARG A 88 22.88 -6.29 -14.34
N SER A 89 23.65 -5.38 -13.74
CA SER A 89 25.02 -5.63 -13.30
C SER A 89 25.11 -6.51 -12.05
N SER A 90 24.25 -6.29 -11.05
CA SER A 90 24.34 -6.94 -9.73
C SER A 90 23.35 -8.10 -9.53
N GLN A 91 22.45 -8.34 -10.50
CA GLN A 91 21.32 -9.26 -10.38
C GLN A 91 20.37 -8.96 -9.20
N ARG A 92 20.50 -7.81 -8.52
CA ARG A 92 19.66 -7.44 -7.39
C ARG A 92 18.31 -6.89 -7.85
N VAL A 93 17.26 -7.31 -7.16
CA VAL A 93 15.89 -6.82 -7.35
C VAL A 93 15.58 -5.75 -6.31
N HIS A 94 15.16 -4.59 -6.78
CA HIS A 94 14.78 -3.43 -5.97
C HIS A 94 13.27 -3.19 -6.06
N GLY A 95 12.71 -2.51 -5.05
CA GLY A 95 11.33 -2.04 -5.09
C GLY A 95 10.27 -3.04 -4.62
N LEU A 96 10.64 -4.26 -4.20
CA LEU A 96 9.68 -5.26 -3.68
C LEU A 96 8.82 -4.72 -2.52
N THR A 97 9.45 -4.15 -1.50
CA THR A 97 8.72 -3.57 -0.34
C THR A 97 7.91 -2.33 -0.71
N THR A 98 8.36 -1.55 -1.71
CA THR A 98 7.63 -0.38 -2.21
C THR A 98 6.38 -0.81 -2.97
N SER A 99 6.50 -1.84 -3.82
CA SER A 99 5.38 -2.44 -4.54
C SER A 99 4.35 -3.00 -3.55
N ALA A 100 4.81 -3.78 -2.56
CA ALA A 100 3.95 -4.28 -1.50
C ALA A 100 3.27 -3.15 -0.71
N SER A 101 3.98 -2.05 -0.39
CA SER A 101 3.37 -0.94 0.36
C SER A 101 2.29 -0.20 -0.44
N ILE A 102 2.46 -0.05 -1.75
CA ILE A 102 1.43 0.54 -2.62
C ILE A 102 0.20 -0.36 -2.66
N TRP A 103 0.41 -1.67 -2.86
CA TRP A 103 -0.68 -2.65 -2.92
C TRP A 103 -1.49 -2.67 -1.62
N SER A 104 -0.80 -2.73 -0.47
CA SER A 104 -1.42 -2.69 0.84
C SER A 104 -2.13 -1.36 1.12
N CYS A 105 -1.53 -0.23 0.73
CA CYS A 105 -2.13 1.11 0.87
C CYS A 105 -3.48 1.22 0.15
N ALA A 106 -3.56 0.65 -1.06
CA ALA A 106 -4.79 0.65 -1.84
C ALA A 106 -5.92 -0.14 -1.15
N LEU A 107 -5.61 -1.30 -0.56
CA LEU A 107 -6.62 -2.12 0.13
C LEU A 107 -7.08 -1.50 1.46
N ILE A 108 -6.19 -0.86 2.20
CA ILE A 108 -6.57 -0.05 3.37
C ILE A 108 -7.56 1.04 2.95
N ALA A 109 -7.24 1.77 1.89
CA ALA A 109 -8.09 2.85 1.40
C ALA A 109 -9.43 2.34 0.84
N ALA A 110 -9.43 1.17 0.17
CA ALA A 110 -10.65 0.49 -0.25
C ALA A 110 -11.55 0.12 0.95
N ALA A 111 -10.96 -0.34 2.06
CA ALA A 111 -11.71 -0.60 3.29
C ALA A 111 -12.32 0.69 3.87
N PHE A 112 -11.58 1.80 3.91
CA PHE A 112 -12.14 3.10 4.30
C PHE A 112 -13.26 3.55 3.34
N GLY A 113 -13.09 3.35 2.04
CA GLY A 113 -14.12 3.63 1.04
C GLY A 113 -15.41 2.82 1.27
N ALA A 114 -15.28 1.55 1.64
CA ALA A 114 -16.40 0.68 2.00
C ALA A 114 -17.11 1.10 3.30
N GLY A 115 -16.47 1.95 4.13
CA GLY A 115 -16.95 2.31 5.47
C GLY A 115 -16.45 1.37 6.58
N GLU A 116 -15.60 0.41 6.25
CA GLU A 116 -14.98 -0.54 7.18
C GLU A 116 -13.82 0.12 7.94
N LEU A 117 -14.13 1.14 8.75
CA LEU A 117 -13.12 1.99 9.42
C LEU A 117 -12.23 1.21 10.38
N ALA A 118 -12.81 0.26 11.14
CA ALA A 118 -12.06 -0.57 12.08
C ALA A 118 -11.06 -1.49 11.35
N LEU A 119 -11.50 -2.17 10.28
CA LEU A 119 -10.64 -3.03 9.48
C LEU A 119 -9.52 -2.23 8.80
N GLY A 120 -9.86 -1.10 8.17
CA GLY A 120 -8.89 -0.22 7.53
C GLY A 120 -7.84 0.32 8.52
N GLY A 121 -8.28 0.72 9.72
CA GLY A 121 -7.40 1.18 10.80
C GLY A 121 -6.47 0.08 11.32
N LEU A 122 -7.00 -1.11 11.59
CA LEU A 122 -6.19 -2.26 12.04
C LEU A 122 -5.15 -2.68 10.98
N ALA A 123 -5.56 -2.77 9.71
CA ALA A 123 -4.65 -3.09 8.62
C ALA A 123 -3.56 -2.02 8.47
N PHE A 124 -3.93 -0.73 8.53
CA PHE A 124 -2.99 0.38 8.49
C PHE A 124 -1.94 0.29 9.60
N LEU A 125 -2.36 0.06 10.84
CA LEU A 125 -1.44 -0.11 11.97
C LEU A 125 -0.52 -1.31 11.79
N ALA A 126 -1.06 -2.46 11.42
CA ALA A 126 -0.27 -3.68 11.22
C ALA A 126 0.80 -3.51 10.12
N ILE A 127 0.44 -2.84 9.02
CA ILE A 127 1.36 -2.56 7.93
C ILE A 127 2.42 -1.54 8.38
N LEU A 128 2.02 -0.46 9.06
CA LEU A 128 2.96 0.55 9.56
C LEU A 128 3.98 -0.06 10.53
N ILE A 129 3.53 -0.92 11.45
CA ILE A 129 4.40 -1.69 12.35
C ILE A 129 5.37 -2.54 11.55
N THR A 130 4.88 -3.29 10.55
CA THR A 130 5.73 -4.13 9.69
C THR A 130 6.79 -3.30 8.97
N LEU A 131 6.43 -2.11 8.49
CA LEU A 131 7.33 -1.22 7.77
C LEU A 131 8.41 -0.59 8.65
N ILE A 132 8.08 -0.28 9.91
CA ILE A 132 9.01 0.32 10.87
C ILE A 132 9.92 -0.76 11.50
N ILE A 133 9.34 -1.89 11.92
CA ILE A 133 10.04 -2.95 12.66
C ILE A 133 10.79 -3.91 11.73
N GLY A 134 10.32 -4.12 10.49
CA GLY A 134 10.90 -5.09 9.57
C GLY A 134 12.40 -4.89 9.33
N GLY A 135 12.83 -3.64 9.08
CA GLY A 135 14.25 -3.34 8.84
C GLY A 135 15.16 -3.61 10.06
N PRO A 136 14.83 -3.12 11.26
CA PRO A 136 15.52 -3.49 12.50
C PRO A 136 15.51 -5.00 12.79
N LEU A 137 14.37 -5.67 12.61
CA LEU A 137 14.21 -7.09 12.89
C LEU A 137 15.05 -7.96 11.97
N GLU A 138 15.06 -7.69 10.66
CA GLU A 138 15.93 -8.37 9.70
C GLU A 138 17.41 -8.24 10.08
N ARG A 139 17.84 -7.04 10.50
CA ARG A 139 19.22 -6.80 10.94
C ARG A 139 19.56 -7.56 12.22
N LEU A 140 18.63 -7.65 13.16
CA LEU A 140 18.81 -8.40 14.40
C LEU A 140 18.93 -9.91 14.12
N ILE A 141 18.01 -10.47 13.33
CA ILE A 141 18.02 -11.89 12.97
C ILE A 141 19.31 -12.25 12.24
N GLY A 142 19.75 -11.44 11.28
CA GLY A 142 21.00 -11.67 10.55
C GLY A 142 22.24 -11.69 11.45
N ARG A 143 22.24 -10.92 12.56
CA ARG A 143 23.31 -10.97 13.57
C ARG A 143 23.27 -12.25 14.39
N LEU A 144 22.09 -12.77 14.70
CA LEU A 144 21.92 -13.95 15.56
C LEU A 144 22.14 -15.27 14.80
N THR A 145 21.73 -15.37 13.54
CA THR A 145 21.81 -16.62 12.77
C THR A 145 23.10 -16.76 11.96
N GLY A 146 23.92 -15.70 11.87
CA GLY A 146 25.13 -15.68 11.05
C GLY A 146 24.86 -15.82 9.54
N VAL A 147 23.59 -15.83 9.12
CA VAL A 147 23.19 -15.92 7.71
C VAL A 147 23.47 -14.57 7.05
N LYS A 148 24.62 -14.48 6.36
CA LYS A 148 24.88 -13.38 5.42
C LYS A 148 23.83 -13.44 4.32
N ARG A 149 23.03 -12.38 4.18
CA ARG A 149 22.14 -12.18 3.03
C ARG A 149 23.00 -12.34 1.77
N SER A 150 22.48 -13.05 0.75
CA SER A 150 23.17 -13.42 -0.50
C SER A 150 23.56 -12.23 -1.42
N SER A 151 23.88 -11.07 -0.85
CA SER A 151 24.28 -9.85 -1.53
C SER A 151 25.81 -9.73 -1.70
N GLU A 152 26.58 -10.76 -1.34
CA GLU A 152 28.07 -10.79 -1.39
C GLU A 152 28.65 -11.87 -2.33
N ILE A 153 27.91 -12.35 -3.33
CA ILE A 153 28.49 -13.17 -4.41
C ILE A 153 28.62 -12.32 -5.69
N SER A 154 29.51 -11.32 -5.66
CA SER A 154 30.20 -10.84 -6.88
C SER A 154 31.47 -10.02 -6.59
N SER A 155 32.15 -10.26 -5.47
CA SER A 155 33.55 -9.84 -5.32
C SER A 155 34.45 -11.06 -5.53
N GLY A 156 34.59 -11.45 -6.79
CA GLY A 156 35.66 -12.33 -7.27
C GLY A 156 36.29 -11.65 -8.49
N PRO A 157 37.63 -11.55 -8.54
CA PRO A 157 38.31 -10.88 -9.65
C PRO A 157 38.28 -11.77 -10.89
N ASP A 158 37.94 -11.19 -12.03
CA ASP A 158 38.48 -11.47 -13.38
C ASP A 158 38.07 -10.33 -14.33
#